data_AF-A0A7S0AXD2-F1
#
_entry.id   AF-A0A7S0AXD2-F1
#
_cell.length_a   1.000
_cell.length_b   1.000
_cell.length_c   1.000
_cell.angle_alpha   90.00
_cell.angle_beta   90.00
_cell.angle_gamma   90.00
#
_symmetry.space_group_name_H-M   'P 1'
#
loop_
_entity.id
_entity.type
_entity.pdbx_description
1 polymer ?
#
loop_
_entity_poly.entity_id
_entity_poly.type
_entity_poly.pdbx_seq_one_letter_code
_entity_poly.pdbx_strand_id
1 'polypeptide(L)'
;EPARVEIQMVSIVVNVPRNDTLITFAPSSGSSSSSHLWRRVRRELEKPYSKLRQYDAQYLTYALLDQSVDLLVPIVKVMRREISDEHQCLRSNEYSHGLRRIHTIRTNLERVNRTIKPFIRVLTHSIEDETICPGVTFYLRDVLDNLENIDDELRQLVEQCQAIDSDADKHQDRQMNRTLYF
;
A
#
# COMPACT_ATOMS: atom_id res chain seq x y z
N GLU A 1 -10.79 17.79 2.04
CA GLU A 1 -11.45 16.55 1.54
C GLU A 1 -10.58 15.36 1.90
N PRO A 2 -11.14 14.18 2.21
CA PRO A 2 -10.34 12.99 2.54
C PRO A 2 -9.49 12.57 1.32
N ALA A 3 -8.30 12.06 1.59
CA ALA A 3 -7.40 11.54 0.55
C ALA A 3 -8.13 10.50 -0.32
N ARG A 4 -8.14 10.71 -1.64
CA ARG A 4 -8.70 9.75 -2.60
C ARG A 4 -7.63 8.73 -2.96
N VAL A 5 -7.97 7.46 -2.81
CA VAL A 5 -7.13 6.35 -3.26
C VAL A 5 -7.55 5.95 -4.67
N GLU A 6 -6.61 5.99 -5.59
CA GLU A 6 -6.74 5.41 -6.92
C GLU A 6 -5.94 4.11 -6.97
N ILE A 7 -6.57 3.03 -7.42
CA ILE A 7 -5.92 1.73 -7.60
C ILE A 7 -5.71 1.54 -9.09
N GLN A 8 -4.45 1.37 -9.49
CA GLN A 8 -4.07 1.11 -10.87
C GLN A 8 -3.50 -0.30 -10.99
N MET A 9 -3.96 -1.05 -11.98
CA MET A 9 -3.44 -2.39 -12.27
C MET A 9 -2.24 -2.28 -13.20
N VAL A 10 -1.16 -2.98 -12.85
CA VAL A 10 0.03 -3.10 -13.68
C VAL A 10 0.26 -4.58 -13.95
N SER A 11 0.46 -4.94 -15.22
CA SER A 11 0.82 -6.31 -15.62
C SER A 11 2.30 -6.36 -15.98
N ILE A 12 2.99 -7.37 -15.47
CA ILE A 12 4.41 -7.64 -15.74
C ILE A 12 4.49 -9.02 -16.37
N VAL A 13 5.12 -9.12 -17.54
CA VAL A 13 5.30 -10.36 -18.29
C VAL A 13 6.78 -10.57 -18.52
N VAL A 14 7.28 -11.74 -18.12
CA VAL A 14 8.68 -12.15 -18.28
C VAL A 14 8.74 -13.31 -19.26
N ASN A 15 9.69 -13.25 -20.19
CA ASN A 15 9.89 -14.31 -21.18
C ASN A 15 10.67 -15.48 -20.56
N VAL A 16 9.99 -16.56 -20.18
CA VAL A 16 10.59 -17.81 -19.69
C VAL A 16 10.69 -18.82 -20.85
N PRO A 17 11.82 -19.54 -21.05
CA PRO A 17 12.98 -19.67 -20.17
C PRO A 17 14.18 -18.75 -20.51
N ARG A 18 14.08 -17.89 -21.54
CA ARG A 18 15.22 -17.07 -21.98
C ARG A 18 15.60 -15.95 -21.00
N ASN A 19 14.65 -15.46 -20.21
CA ASN A 19 14.82 -14.43 -19.17
C ASN A 19 15.55 -13.17 -19.68
N ASP A 20 15.34 -12.82 -20.94
CA ASP A 20 16.00 -11.71 -21.63
C ASP A 20 15.08 -10.49 -21.83
N THR A 21 13.76 -10.73 -21.79
CA THR A 21 12.75 -9.75 -22.13
C THR A 21 11.71 -9.64 -21.02
N LEU A 22 11.44 -8.41 -20.60
CA LEU A 22 10.40 -8.07 -19.65
C LEU A 22 9.51 -6.98 -20.25
N ILE A 23 8.20 -7.22 -20.22
CA ILE A 23 7.19 -6.30 -20.76
C ILE A 23 6.29 -5.86 -19.60
N THR A 24 6.07 -4.55 -19.47
CA THR A 24 5.10 -4.00 -18.52
C THR A 24 3.96 -3.33 -19.26
N PHE A 25 2.73 -3.62 -18.83
CA PHE A 25 1.52 -2.94 -19.28
C PHE A 25 0.97 -2.12 -18.11
N ALA A 26 0.85 -0.81 -18.30
CA ALA A 26 0.29 0.09 -17.30
C ALA A 26 -0.74 1.01 -17.98
N PRO A 27 -1.88 1.29 -17.32
CA PRO A 27 -2.88 2.19 -17.85
C PRO A 27 -2.29 3.59 -18.04
N SER A 28 -2.57 4.18 -19.21
CA SER A 28 -2.21 5.56 -19.49
C SER A 28 -3.17 6.50 -18.76
N SER A 29 -2.96 6.73 -17.47
CA SER A 29 -3.54 7.90 -16.83
C SER A 29 -2.86 9.15 -17.40
N GLY A 30 -3.65 10.10 -17.88
CA GLY A 30 -3.24 11.22 -18.73
C GLY A 30 -1.83 11.78 -18.46
N SER A 31 -1.00 11.77 -19.50
CA SER A 31 0.22 12.55 -19.73
C SER A 31 1.40 12.50 -18.76
N SER A 32 1.38 11.89 -17.56
CA SER A 32 2.61 11.89 -16.70
C SER A 32 2.81 10.69 -15.76
N SER A 33 1.79 9.92 -15.40
CA SER A 33 1.88 8.97 -14.29
C SER A 33 2.68 7.69 -14.59
N SER A 34 2.66 7.17 -15.82
CA SER A 34 3.42 5.97 -16.18
C SER A 34 4.94 6.20 -16.15
N SER A 35 5.39 7.43 -16.39
CA SER A 35 6.82 7.81 -16.30
C SER A 35 7.34 7.80 -14.86
N HIS A 36 6.44 8.01 -13.89
CA HIS A 36 6.76 8.05 -12.47
C HIS A 36 6.79 6.68 -11.80
N LEU A 37 5.97 5.74 -12.29
CA LEU A 37 5.83 4.39 -11.75
C LEU A 37 7.17 3.66 -11.70
N TRP A 38 8.00 3.77 -12.74
CA TRP A 38 9.30 3.09 -12.85
C TRP A 38 10.51 4.01 -12.72
N ARG A 39 10.34 5.20 -12.15
CA ARG A 39 11.39 6.22 -12.09
C ARG A 39 12.66 5.73 -11.37
N ARG A 40 12.52 4.95 -10.28
CA ARG A 40 13.66 4.41 -9.52
C ARG A 40 14.42 3.38 -10.36
N VAL A 41 13.71 2.43 -10.96
CA VAL A 41 14.30 1.41 -11.85
C VAL A 41 14.98 2.05 -13.06
N ARG A 42 14.35 3.03 -13.72
CA ARG A 42 14.96 3.75 -14.85
C ARG A 42 16.25 4.47 -14.46
N ARG A 43 16.25 5.17 -13.32
CA ARG A 43 17.45 5.87 -12.81
C ARG A 43 18.58 4.90 -12.48
N GLU A 44 18.26 3.73 -11.94
CA GLU A 44 19.26 2.69 -11.68
C GLU A 44 19.80 2.08 -12.99
N LEU A 45 18.98 1.93 -14.03
CA LEU A 45 19.43 1.48 -15.35
C LEU A 45 20.32 2.51 -16.07
N GLU A 46 20.19 3.80 -15.79
CA GLU A 46 21.07 4.84 -16.34
C GLU A 46 22.51 4.76 -15.76
N LYS A 47 22.68 4.16 -14.59
CA LYS A 47 23.99 4.00 -13.96
C LYS A 47 24.71 2.78 -14.55
N PRO A 48 25.90 2.93 -15.16
CA PRO A 48 26.58 1.84 -15.88
C PRO A 48 27.02 0.68 -14.98
N TYR A 49 27.25 0.92 -13.68
CA TYR A 49 27.70 -0.09 -12.71
C TYR A 49 26.61 -0.54 -11.74
N SER A 50 25.33 -0.31 -12.06
CA SER A 50 24.25 -0.77 -11.18
C SER A 50 24.07 -2.29 -11.25
N LYS A 51 23.57 -2.88 -10.16
CA LYS A 51 23.20 -4.30 -10.13
C LYS A 51 22.23 -4.64 -11.27
N LEU A 52 21.29 -3.75 -11.60
CA LEU A 52 20.35 -3.94 -12.70
C LEU A 52 21.00 -4.14 -14.08
N ARG A 53 22.20 -3.59 -14.31
CA ARG A 53 22.94 -3.78 -15.57
C ARG A 53 23.77 -5.07 -15.58
N GLN A 54 24.00 -5.67 -14.41
CA GLN A 54 24.85 -6.86 -14.23
C GLN A 54 24.03 -8.15 -14.19
N TYR A 55 22.77 -8.08 -13.75
CA TYR A 55 21.87 -9.23 -13.66
C TYR A 55 20.88 -9.30 -14.84
N ASP A 56 20.12 -10.39 -14.90
CA ASP A 56 19.17 -10.72 -15.97
C ASP A 56 17.78 -10.06 -15.78
N ALA A 57 16.83 -10.41 -16.67
CA ALA A 57 15.47 -9.89 -16.56
C ALA A 57 14.71 -10.39 -15.31
N GLN A 58 15.17 -11.47 -14.65
CA GLN A 58 14.57 -11.92 -13.39
C GLN A 58 14.88 -10.92 -12.28
N TYR A 59 16.11 -10.42 -12.20
CA TYR A 59 16.47 -9.35 -11.27
C TYR A 59 15.72 -8.04 -11.57
N LEU A 60 15.50 -7.72 -12.85
CA LEU A 60 14.66 -6.58 -13.24
C LEU A 60 13.21 -6.76 -12.77
N THR A 61 12.67 -7.99 -12.84
CA THR A 61 11.32 -8.31 -12.34
C THR A 61 11.21 -8.04 -10.86
N TYR A 62 12.16 -8.55 -10.07
CA TYR A 62 12.26 -8.25 -8.65
C TYR A 62 12.26 -6.73 -8.40
N ALA A 63 13.10 -5.97 -9.10
CA ALA A 63 13.21 -4.53 -8.88
C ALA A 63 11.92 -3.75 -9.21
N LEU A 64 11.12 -4.21 -10.16
CA LEU A 64 9.81 -3.64 -10.45
C LEU A 64 8.78 -3.97 -9.36
N LEU A 65 8.83 -5.19 -8.81
CA LEU A 65 7.98 -5.60 -7.69
C LEU A 65 8.35 -4.82 -6.42
N ASP A 66 9.64 -4.69 -6.10
CA ASP A 66 10.17 -3.88 -4.99
C ASP A 66 9.69 -2.43 -5.10
N GLN A 67 9.86 -1.81 -6.28
CA GLN A 67 9.39 -0.45 -6.49
C GLN A 67 7.86 -0.34 -6.36
N SER A 68 7.10 -1.39 -6.70
CA SER A 68 5.64 -1.39 -6.53
C SER A 68 5.23 -1.42 -5.05
N VAL A 69 5.95 -2.17 -4.21
CA VAL A 69 5.76 -2.20 -2.76
C VAL A 69 6.17 -0.86 -2.13
N ASP A 70 7.28 -0.28 -2.55
CA ASP A 70 7.76 1.04 -2.08
C ASP A 70 6.70 2.15 -2.24
N LEU A 71 5.87 2.08 -3.29
CA LEU A 71 4.81 3.08 -3.53
C LEU A 71 3.70 3.03 -2.47
N LEU A 72 3.57 1.94 -1.72
CA LEU A 72 2.59 1.82 -0.64
C LEU A 72 3.01 2.59 0.62
N VAL A 73 4.31 2.69 0.88
CA VAL A 73 4.85 3.39 2.07
C VAL A 73 4.32 4.83 2.22
N PRO A 74 4.39 5.71 1.21
CA PRO A 74 3.83 7.06 1.34
C PRO A 74 2.31 7.05 1.52
N ILE A 75 1.59 6.08 0.94
CA ILE A 75 0.13 5.97 1.09
C ILE A 75 -0.22 5.68 2.56
N VAL A 76 0.44 4.70 3.18
CA VAL A 76 0.25 4.37 4.61
C VAL A 76 0.54 5.58 5.49
N LYS A 77 1.62 6.33 5.21
CA LYS A 77 1.98 7.54 5.96
C LYS A 77 0.90 8.61 5.89
N VAL A 78 0.36 8.87 4.70
CA VAL A 78 -0.73 9.86 4.52
C VAL A 78 -1.99 9.41 5.25
N MET A 79 -2.37 8.13 5.13
CA MET A 79 -3.55 7.59 5.82
C MET A 79 -3.43 7.69 7.34
N ARG A 80 -2.28 7.31 7.89
CA ARG A 80 -1.99 7.42 9.33
C ARG A 80 -2.14 8.85 9.82
N ARG A 81 -1.61 9.82 9.07
CA ARG A 81 -1.73 11.24 9.40
C ARG A 81 -3.18 11.69 9.38
N GLU A 82 -3.95 11.37 8.33
CA GLU A 82 -5.36 11.76 8.22
C GLU A 82 -6.20 11.20 9.38
N ILE A 83 -5.95 9.95 9.81
CA ILE A 83 -6.62 9.36 10.98
C ILE A 83 -6.29 10.16 12.25
N SER A 84 -5.00 10.45 12.47
CA SER A 84 -4.55 11.19 13.65
C SER A 84 -5.14 12.60 13.70
N ASP A 85 -5.08 13.32 12.58
CA ASP A 85 -5.58 14.69 12.47
C ASP A 85 -7.11 14.72 12.70
N GLU A 86 -7.86 13.78 12.09
CA GLU A 86 -9.31 13.70 12.28
C GLU A 86 -9.70 13.32 13.71
N HIS A 87 -8.98 12.37 14.32
CA HIS A 87 -9.23 11.97 15.71
C HIS A 87 -9.05 13.15 16.68
N GLN A 88 -8.01 13.96 16.48
CA GLN A 88 -7.78 15.16 17.28
C GLN A 88 -8.92 16.17 17.11
N CYS A 89 -9.36 16.42 15.87
CA CYS A 89 -10.48 17.31 15.59
C CYS A 89 -11.79 16.84 16.26
N LEU A 90 -12.08 15.53 16.22
CA LEU A 90 -13.27 14.96 16.85
C LEU A 90 -13.27 15.14 18.37
N ARG A 91 -12.13 14.94 19.02
CA ARG A 91 -11.99 15.16 20.47
C ARG A 91 -12.17 16.62 20.86
N SER A 92 -11.63 17.56 20.07
CA SER A 92 -11.76 19.00 20.35
C SER A 92 -13.20 19.51 20.19
N ASN A 93 -13.99 18.90 19.32
CA ASN A 93 -15.37 19.32 19.04
C ASN A 93 -16.43 18.41 19.71
N GLU A 94 -16.03 17.59 20.68
CA GLU A 94 -16.90 16.63 21.39
C GLU A 94 -17.75 15.76 20.44
N TYR A 95 -17.18 15.34 19.30
CA TYR A 95 -17.84 14.51 18.29
C TYR A 95 -19.10 15.11 17.64
N SER A 96 -19.35 16.42 17.82
CA SER A 96 -20.54 17.13 17.29
C SER A 96 -20.68 17.11 15.76
N HIS A 97 -19.58 17.01 15.02
CA HIS A 97 -19.56 16.99 13.55
C HIS A 97 -19.73 15.60 12.93
N GLY A 98 -19.88 14.55 13.75
CA GLY A 98 -20.10 13.17 13.33
C GLY A 98 -18.88 12.46 12.76
N LEU A 99 -19.00 11.13 12.57
CA LEU A 99 -17.87 10.24 12.24
C LEU A 99 -17.67 10.01 10.73
N ARG A 100 -18.36 10.77 9.87
CA ARG A 100 -18.42 10.51 8.42
C ARG A 100 -17.05 10.45 7.75
N ARG A 101 -16.10 11.30 8.17
CA ARG A 101 -14.74 11.32 7.61
C ARG A 101 -13.95 10.07 8.02
N ILE A 102 -13.99 9.67 9.29
CA ILE A 102 -13.38 8.41 9.77
C ILE A 102 -13.92 7.20 9.01
N HIS A 103 -15.24 7.11 8.83
CA HIS A 103 -15.87 6.03 8.06
C HIS A 103 -15.39 6.00 6.59
N THR A 104 -15.19 7.17 5.99
CA THR A 104 -14.67 7.28 4.62
C THR A 104 -13.21 6.81 4.54
N ILE A 105 -12.37 7.23 5.50
CA ILE A 105 -10.96 6.84 5.58
C ILE A 105 -10.85 5.32 5.80
N ARG A 106 -11.64 4.77 6.73
CA ARG A 106 -11.74 3.32 6.98
C ARG A 106 -12.10 2.55 5.71
N THR A 107 -13.13 2.99 4.98
CA THR A 107 -13.54 2.37 3.72
C THR A 107 -12.39 2.36 2.69
N ASN A 108 -11.63 3.47 2.59
CA ASN A 108 -10.47 3.55 1.70
C ASN A 108 -9.33 2.61 2.14
N LEU A 109 -9.06 2.51 3.45
CA LEU A 109 -8.07 1.57 4.00
C LEU A 109 -8.43 0.12 3.72
N GLU A 110 -9.69 -0.27 3.94
CA GLU A 110 -10.18 -1.61 3.64
C GLU A 110 -10.04 -1.94 2.15
N ARG A 111 -10.27 -0.96 1.26
CA ARG A 111 -10.05 -1.12 -0.19
C ARG A 111 -8.57 -1.37 -0.52
N VAL A 112 -7.64 -0.63 0.08
CA VAL A 112 -6.20 -0.85 -0.12
C VAL A 112 -5.78 -2.21 0.41
N ASN A 113 -6.21 -2.57 1.61
CA ASN A 113 -5.89 -3.85 2.24
C ASN A 113 -6.33 -5.05 1.38
N ARG A 114 -7.54 -4.99 0.78
CA ARG A 114 -8.01 -6.02 -0.16
C ARG A 114 -7.11 -6.20 -1.39
N THR A 115 -6.37 -5.17 -1.81
CA THR A 115 -5.42 -5.26 -2.94
C THR A 115 -4.05 -5.82 -2.58
N ILE A 116 -3.69 -5.84 -1.29
CA ILE A 116 -2.40 -6.37 -0.84
C ILE A 116 -2.41 -7.90 -0.80
N LYS A 117 -3.52 -8.51 -0.36
CA LYS A 117 -3.67 -9.98 -0.34
C LYS A 117 -3.37 -10.67 -1.68
N PRO A 118 -3.88 -10.23 -2.85
CA PRO A 118 -3.48 -10.82 -4.11
C PRO A 118 -2.00 -10.58 -4.44
N PHE A 119 -1.42 -9.44 -4.04
CA PHE A 119 -0.01 -9.16 -4.28
C PHE A 119 0.92 -10.08 -3.45
N ILE A 120 0.60 -10.30 -2.17
CA ILE A 120 1.28 -11.30 -1.32
C ILE A 120 1.26 -12.67 -2.03
N ARG A 121 0.09 -13.12 -2.49
CA ARG A 121 -0.02 -14.40 -3.21
C ARG A 121 0.86 -14.46 -4.45
N VAL A 122 0.92 -13.40 -5.25
CA VAL A 122 1.80 -13.35 -6.44
C VAL A 122 3.27 -13.50 -6.04
N LEU A 123 3.71 -12.83 -4.97
CA LEU A 123 5.08 -12.94 -4.47
C LEU A 123 5.37 -14.35 -3.93
N THR A 124 4.46 -14.93 -3.14
CA THR A 124 4.61 -16.30 -2.61
C THR A 124 4.77 -17.31 -3.74
N HIS A 125 3.88 -17.28 -4.75
CA HIS A 125 3.97 -18.19 -5.90
C HIS A 125 5.24 -17.95 -6.71
N SER A 126 5.69 -16.70 -6.84
CA SER A 126 6.95 -16.38 -7.52
C SER A 126 8.16 -16.96 -6.77
N ILE A 127 8.15 -16.91 -5.43
CA ILE A 127 9.23 -17.44 -4.58
C ILE A 127 9.32 -18.97 -4.66
N GLU A 128 8.18 -19.64 -4.80
CA GLU A 128 8.07 -21.10 -4.91
C GLU A 128 8.37 -21.62 -6.33
N ASP A 129 8.38 -20.75 -7.33
CA ASP A 129 8.61 -21.11 -8.73
C ASP A 129 10.09 -21.47 -8.99
N GLU A 130 10.33 -22.74 -9.35
CA GLU A 130 11.65 -23.28 -9.67
C GLU A 130 12.32 -22.63 -10.89
N THR A 131 11.56 -21.93 -11.74
CA THR A 131 12.09 -21.20 -12.89
C THR A 131 12.83 -19.93 -12.49
N ILE A 132 12.63 -19.44 -11.26
CA ILE A 132 13.31 -18.26 -10.72
C ILE A 132 14.67 -18.66 -10.13
N CYS A 133 15.70 -17.90 -10.47
CA CYS A 133 17.04 -18.10 -9.95
C CYS A 133 17.07 -17.98 -8.42
N PRO A 134 17.70 -18.93 -7.69
CA PRO A 134 17.77 -18.91 -6.22
C PRO A 134 18.33 -17.61 -5.62
N GLY A 135 19.22 -16.93 -6.35
CA GLY A 135 19.76 -15.63 -5.94
C GLY A 135 18.71 -14.51 -5.94
N VAL A 136 17.73 -14.57 -6.84
CA VAL A 136 16.62 -13.61 -6.92
C VAL A 136 15.55 -13.92 -5.87
N THR A 137 15.36 -15.20 -5.52
CA THR A 137 14.43 -15.64 -4.47
C THR A 137 14.69 -14.96 -3.13
N PHE A 138 15.95 -14.75 -2.74
CA PHE A 138 16.30 -14.01 -1.52
C PHE A 138 15.74 -12.59 -1.54
N TYR A 139 15.95 -11.86 -2.63
CA TYR A 139 15.44 -10.51 -2.79
C TYR A 139 13.90 -10.45 -2.84
N LEU A 140 13.25 -11.47 -3.43
CA LEU A 140 11.79 -11.57 -3.43
C LEU A 140 11.22 -11.80 -2.04
N ARG A 141 11.91 -12.56 -1.18
CA ARG A 141 11.51 -12.74 0.23
C ARG A 141 11.56 -11.43 0.99
N ASP A 142 12.62 -10.62 0.82
CA ASP A 142 12.69 -9.30 1.45
C ASP A 142 11.50 -8.40 1.02
N VAL A 143 11.07 -8.49 -0.24
CA VAL A 143 9.91 -7.73 -0.75
C VAL A 143 8.60 -8.27 -0.17
N LEU A 144 8.48 -9.59 -0.04
CA LEU A 144 7.34 -10.23 0.62
C LEU A 144 7.23 -9.77 2.08
N ASP A 145 8.33 -9.83 2.84
CA ASP A 145 8.38 -9.40 4.24
C ASP A 145 7.99 -7.92 4.37
N ASN A 146 8.50 -7.06 3.49
CA ASN A 146 8.12 -5.63 3.46
C ASN A 146 6.62 -5.45 3.17
N LEU A 147 6.06 -6.23 2.25
CA LEU A 147 4.63 -6.17 1.91
C LEU A 147 3.75 -6.66 3.06
N GLU A 148 4.16 -7.73 3.75
CA GLU A 148 3.47 -8.25 4.95
C GLU A 148 3.49 -7.22 6.09
N ASN A 149 4.63 -6.56 6.32
CA ASN A 149 4.72 -5.46 7.28
C ASN A 149 3.73 -4.33 6.95
N ILE A 150 3.61 -3.95 5.66
CA ILE A 150 2.65 -2.94 5.21
C ILE A 150 1.19 -3.41 5.41
N ASP A 151 0.90 -4.68 5.14
CA ASP A 151 -0.43 -5.27 5.38
C ASP A 151 -0.81 -5.18 6.86
N ASP A 152 0.11 -5.53 7.75
CA ASP A 152 -0.09 -5.44 9.20
C ASP A 152 -0.27 -3.98 9.66
N GLU A 153 0.54 -3.04 9.16
CA GLU A 153 0.35 -1.61 9.44
C GLU A 153 -1.05 -1.12 9.01
N LEU A 154 -1.53 -1.53 7.84
CA LEU A 154 -2.85 -1.14 7.36
C LEU A 154 -3.97 -1.74 8.22
N ARG A 155 -3.82 -2.97 8.71
CA ARG A 155 -4.78 -3.57 9.66
C ARG A 155 -4.82 -2.77 10.96
N GLN A 156 -3.66 -2.39 11.51
CA GLN A 156 -3.60 -1.54 12.70
C GLN A 156 -4.29 -0.19 12.50
N LEU A 157 -4.19 0.41 11.30
CA LEU A 157 -4.90 1.65 11.00
C LEU A 157 -6.44 1.46 10.95
N VAL A 158 -6.91 0.32 10.43
CA VAL A 158 -8.35 -0.02 10.45
C VAL A 158 -8.84 -0.20 11.89
N GLU A 159 -8.07 -0.90 12.73
CA GLU A 159 -8.37 -1.07 14.16
C GLU A 159 -8.39 0.28 14.90
N GLN A 160 -7.48 1.19 14.58
CA GLN A 160 -7.50 2.55 15.13
C GLN A 160 -8.78 3.30 14.76
N CYS A 161 -9.25 3.22 13.52
CA CYS A 161 -10.53 3.81 13.13
C CYS A 161 -11.71 3.23 13.94
N GLN A 162 -11.73 1.92 14.15
CA GLN A 162 -12.78 1.26 14.95
C GLN A 162 -12.74 1.70 16.42
N ALA A 163 -11.55 1.88 16.98
CA ALA A 163 -11.40 2.40 18.33
C ALA A 163 -11.96 3.83 18.47
N ILE A 164 -11.72 4.68 17.47
CA ILE A 164 -12.27 6.05 17.42
C ILE A 164 -13.81 6.02 17.36
N ASP A 165 -14.39 5.15 16.53
CA ASP A 165 -15.84 4.98 16.46
C ASP A 165 -16.42 4.57 17.84
N SER A 166 -15.80 3.59 18.51
CA SER A 166 -16.22 3.14 19.85
C SER A 166 -16.07 4.23 20.92
N ASP A 167 -15.03 5.05 20.84
CA ASP A 167 -14.80 6.17 21.78
C ASP A 167 -15.88 7.25 21.62
N ALA A 168 -16.32 7.51 20.38
CA ALA A 168 -17.38 8.45 20.09
C ALA A 168 -18.74 7.99 20.63
N ASP A 169 -19.10 6.71 20.41
CA ASP A 169 -20.34 6.11 20.93
C ASP A 169 -20.42 6.25 22.46
N LYS A 170 -19.32 5.91 23.16
CA LYS A 170 -19.23 6.08 24.63
C LYS A 170 -19.36 7.53 25.06
N HIS A 171 -18.86 8.48 24.28
CA HIS A 171 -18.98 9.90 24.58
C HIS A 171 -20.43 10.38 24.47
N GLN A 172 -21.13 9.94 23.42
CA GLN A 172 -22.54 10.25 23.20
C GLN A 172 -23.43 9.64 24.29
N ASP A 173 -23.19 8.37 24.68
CA ASP A 173 -23.91 7.71 25.76
C ASP A 173 -23.74 8.43 27.11
N ARG A 174 -22.52 8.91 27.40
CA ARG A 174 -22.26 9.70 28.61
C ARG A 174 -22.99 11.04 28.61
N GLN A 175 -23.07 11.72 27.46
CA GLN A 175 -23.84 12.96 27.34
C GLN A 175 -25.34 12.72 27.53
N MET A 176 -25.89 11.67 26.91
CA MET A 176 -27.31 11.29 27.05
C MET A 176 -27.67 10.94 28.49
N ASN A 177 -26.85 10.11 29.15
CA ASN A 177 -27.05 9.79 30.57
C ASN A 177 -26.99 11.05 31.42
N ARG A 178 -26.04 11.96 31.17
CA ARG A 178 -25.94 13.22 31.91
C ARG A 178 -27.21 14.06 31.78
N THR A 179 -27.85 14.12 30.61
CA THR A 179 -29.11 14.85 30.41
C THR A 179 -30.33 14.20 31.04
N LEU A 180 -30.31 12.88 31.31
CA LEU A 180 -31.43 12.16 31.94
C LEU A 180 -31.47 12.31 33.47
N TYR A 181 -30.35 12.67 34.09
CA TYR A 181 -30.23 12.87 35.55
C TYR A 181 -30.36 14.34 35.98
N PHE A 182 -30.71 15.24 35.06
CA PHE A 182 -31.11 16.64 35.33
C PHE A 182 -32.58 16.82 34.94
#